data_AF-A0A3D0HGI3-F1
#
_entry.id   AF-A0A3D0HGI3-F1
#
_cell.length_a   1.000
_cell.length_b   1.000
_cell.length_c   1.000
_cell.angle_alpha   90.00
_cell.angle_beta   90.00
_cell.angle_gamma   90.00
#
_symmetry.space_group_name_H-M   'P 1'
#
loop_
_entity.id
_entity.type
_entity.pdbx_description
1 polymer ?
#
loop_
_entity_poly.entity_id
_entity_poly.type
_entity_poly.pdbx_seq_one_letter_code
_entity_poly.pdbx_strand_id
1 'polypeptide(L)'
;MSKNKVIAVALSFGLAIATLAGSPISVNAEGGPSPLSGLPGGEGKPVVMVKYGNSRPDRPHYNLNQADLIYVEEVEWGLTRIAAMFNTKFPSVVGPTRSARISDLELLEQFTKPGLAYSGANDVL
;
A
#
# COMPACT_ATOMS: atom_id res chain seq x y z
N MET A 1 15.26 24.31 39.84
CA MET A 1 13.96 23.62 39.71
C MET A 1 12.82 24.45 39.07
N SER A 2 13.09 25.58 38.37
CA SER A 2 12.02 26.44 37.80
C SER A 2 11.96 26.54 36.27
N LYS A 3 12.95 26.05 35.52
CA LYS A 3 13.01 26.21 34.06
C LYS A 3 12.09 25.24 33.28
N ASN A 4 11.77 24.08 33.85
CA ASN A 4 11.01 23.03 33.15
C ASN A 4 9.48 23.23 33.20
N LYS A 5 8.97 24.08 34.12
CA LYS A 5 7.54 24.40 34.20
C LYS A 5 7.10 25.42 33.16
N VAL A 6 7.99 26.30 32.70
CA VAL A 6 7.68 27.33 31.69
C VAL A 6 7.50 26.71 30.30
N ILE A 7 8.28 25.66 29.99
CA ILE A 7 8.19 24.95 28.70
C ILE A 7 6.88 24.15 28.58
N ALA A 8 6.37 23.59 29.68
CA ALA A 8 5.13 22.82 29.68
C ALA A 8 3.87 23.69 29.47
N VAL A 9 3.90 24.96 29.87
CA VAL A 9 2.75 25.88 29.70
C VAL A 9 2.70 26.45 28.28
N ALA A 10 3.85 26.63 27.62
CA ALA A 10 3.88 27.11 26.23
C ALA A 10 3.36 26.05 25.24
N LEU A 11 3.59 24.76 25.51
CA LEU A 11 3.18 23.66 24.62
C LEU A 11 1.68 23.34 24.73
N SER A 12 1.07 23.54 25.91
CA SER A 12 -0.37 23.37 26.09
C SER A 12 -1.20 24.55 25.58
N PHE A 13 -0.61 25.74 25.46
CA PHE A 13 -1.27 26.88 24.80
C PHE A 13 -1.18 26.82 23.26
N GLY A 14 -0.09 26.26 22.71
CA GLY A 14 0.06 26.07 21.27
C GLY A 14 -0.95 25.08 20.67
N LEU A 15 -1.35 24.05 21.43
CA LEU A 15 -2.31 23.05 20.96
C LEU A 15 -3.77 23.51 21.02
N ALA A 16 -4.09 24.51 21.85
CA ALA A 16 -5.46 25.03 21.99
C ALA A 16 -5.84 26.10 20.95
N ILE A 17 -4.86 26.71 20.27
CA ILE A 17 -5.13 27.76 19.26
C ILE A 17 -5.44 27.17 17.88
N ALA A 18 -4.96 25.96 17.57
CA ALA A 18 -5.26 25.31 16.29
C ALA A 18 -6.73 24.85 16.17
N THR A 19 -7.48 24.79 17.28
CA THR A 19 -8.91 24.42 17.29
C THR A 19 -9.88 25.58 17.06
N LEU A 20 -9.43 26.84 17.07
CA LEU A 20 -10.29 28.00 16.80
C LEU A 20 -10.15 28.58 15.38
N ALA A 21 -9.09 28.24 14.65
CA ALA A 21 -8.95 28.58 13.25
C ALA A 21 -9.61 27.48 12.41
N GLY A 22 -10.95 27.45 12.41
CA GLY A 22 -11.78 26.60 11.55
C GLY A 22 -11.63 26.95 10.06
N SER A 23 -10.42 26.83 9.53
CA SER A 23 -10.25 26.62 8.10
C SER A 23 -10.78 25.22 7.83
N PRO A 24 -11.75 25.03 6.91
CA PRO A 24 -12.03 23.68 6.46
C PRO A 24 -10.71 23.15 5.91
N ILE A 25 -10.17 22.11 6.53
CA ILE A 25 -9.21 21.26 5.85
C ILE A 25 -10.04 20.69 4.69
N SER A 26 -9.99 21.38 3.55
CA SER A 26 -10.45 20.86 2.29
C SER A 26 -9.48 19.74 1.97
N VAL A 27 -9.75 18.57 2.55
CA VAL A 27 -9.24 17.32 2.03
C VAL A 27 -9.84 17.28 0.64
N ASN A 28 -9.03 17.68 -0.36
CA ASN A 28 -9.42 17.53 -1.75
C ASN A 28 -9.94 16.10 -1.85
N ALA A 29 -11.22 15.93 -2.20
CA ALA A 29 -11.82 14.60 -2.26
C ALA A 29 -11.08 13.87 -3.38
N GLU A 30 -9.98 13.20 -3.02
CA GLU A 30 -9.45 12.11 -3.79
C GLU A 30 -10.66 11.22 -4.12
N GLY A 31 -10.75 10.73 -5.37
CA GLY A 31 -11.95 10.09 -5.92
C GLY A 31 -12.58 9.05 -4.99
N GLY A 32 -13.77 8.53 -5.30
CA GLY A 32 -14.49 7.65 -4.38
C GLY A 32 -13.70 6.42 -3.87
N PRO A 33 -14.33 5.60 -3.02
CA PRO A 33 -13.65 4.56 -2.27
C PRO A 33 -12.92 3.58 -3.19
N SER A 34 -11.69 3.22 -2.80
CA SER A 34 -10.89 2.18 -3.43
C SER A 34 -11.59 0.83 -3.33
N PRO A 35 -11.65 0.04 -4.42
CA PRO A 35 -12.14 -1.34 -4.35
C PRO A 35 -11.26 -2.27 -3.51
N LEU A 36 -10.03 -1.87 -3.15
CA LEU A 36 -9.11 -2.70 -2.35
C LEU A 36 -9.21 -2.44 -0.85
N SER A 37 -9.31 -1.17 -0.45
CA SER A 37 -9.22 -0.76 0.96
C SER A 37 -10.46 -0.03 1.48
N GLY A 38 -11.36 0.41 0.60
CA GLY A 38 -12.49 1.29 0.94
C GLY A 38 -12.09 2.74 1.25
N LEU A 39 -10.79 3.07 1.24
CA LEU A 39 -10.29 4.42 1.49
C LEU A 39 -10.44 5.30 0.24
N PRO A 40 -10.52 6.65 0.36
CA PRO A 40 -10.58 7.54 -0.78
C PRO A 40 -9.40 7.40 -1.75
N GLY A 41 -9.61 7.85 -2.98
CA GLY A 41 -8.59 8.02 -4.01
C GLY A 41 -8.44 6.86 -4.99
N GLY A 42 -9.34 5.88 -4.96
CA GLY A 42 -9.20 4.63 -5.74
C GLY A 42 -10.30 4.34 -6.76
N GLU A 43 -11.48 4.96 -6.64
CA GLU A 43 -12.60 4.75 -7.55
C GLU A 43 -12.22 5.06 -9.01
N GLY A 44 -12.60 4.16 -9.92
CA GLY A 44 -12.34 4.29 -11.36
C GLY A 44 -10.89 4.05 -11.79
N LYS A 45 -9.93 3.95 -10.85
CA LYS A 45 -8.53 3.61 -11.15
C LYS A 45 -8.37 2.10 -11.34
N PRO A 46 -7.37 1.64 -12.13
CA PRO A 46 -7.11 0.22 -12.27
C PRO A 46 -6.67 -0.42 -10.95
N VAL A 47 -6.81 -1.74 -10.87
CA VAL A 47 -6.19 -2.55 -9.83
C VAL A 47 -5.00 -3.26 -10.48
N VAL A 48 -3.80 -3.09 -9.91
CA VAL A 48 -2.58 -3.72 -10.43
C VAL A 48 -1.92 -4.51 -9.32
N MET A 49 -1.71 -5.80 -9.55
CA MET A 49 -0.90 -6.66 -8.69
C MET A 49 0.56 -6.63 -9.15
N VAL A 50 1.49 -6.58 -8.21
CA VAL A 50 2.91 -6.81 -8.44
C VAL A 50 3.34 -8.01 -7.60
N LYS A 51 4.00 -8.98 -8.24
CA LYS A 51 4.52 -10.17 -7.55
C LYS A 51 5.93 -9.90 -7.02
N TYR A 52 6.06 -9.71 -5.72
CA TYR A 52 7.33 -9.50 -5.01
C TYR A 52 7.88 -10.81 -4.43
N GLY A 53 9.20 -10.91 -4.33
CA GLY A 53 9.84 -11.95 -3.51
C GLY A 53 9.78 -11.60 -2.02
N ASN A 54 9.73 -12.60 -1.13
CA ASN A 54 9.73 -12.38 0.33
C ASN A 54 10.96 -12.98 1.05
N SER A 55 11.94 -13.49 0.30
CA SER A 55 13.16 -14.10 0.84
C SER A 55 14.14 -13.04 1.34
N ARG A 56 15.15 -13.44 2.13
CA ARG A 56 16.17 -12.51 2.64
C ARG A 56 16.88 -11.71 1.54
N PRO A 57 17.26 -12.29 0.38
CA PRO A 57 17.91 -11.53 -0.70
C PRO A 57 16.99 -10.54 -1.42
N ASP A 58 15.67 -10.65 -1.24
CA ASP A 58 14.69 -9.76 -1.88
C ASP A 58 14.54 -8.42 -1.13
N ARG A 59 15.21 -8.28 0.02
CA ARG A 59 15.05 -7.13 0.92
C ARG A 59 16.24 -6.17 0.80
N PRO A 60 16.00 -4.85 0.86
CA PRO A 60 14.70 -4.19 1.04
C PRO A 60 13.87 -4.14 -0.25
N HIS A 61 12.54 -4.11 -0.09
CA HIS A 61 11.61 -3.94 -1.21
C HIS A 61 11.46 -2.47 -1.62
N TYR A 62 11.30 -2.23 -2.91
CA TYR A 62 10.96 -0.91 -3.46
C TYR A 62 9.45 -0.66 -3.36
N ASN A 63 9.09 0.40 -2.63
CA ASN A 63 7.74 0.97 -2.54
C ASN A 63 6.62 0.00 -2.15
N LEU A 64 6.94 -1.13 -1.52
CA LEU A 64 5.94 -2.09 -1.04
C LEU A 64 4.98 -1.45 -0.02
N ASN A 65 5.46 -0.48 0.75
CA ASN A 65 4.67 0.30 1.71
C ASN A 65 3.61 1.21 1.06
N GLN A 66 3.56 1.31 -0.26
CA GLN A 66 2.55 2.07 -1.00
C GLN A 66 1.42 1.18 -1.53
N ALA A 67 1.48 -0.13 -1.30
CA ALA A 67 0.41 -1.05 -1.68
C ALA A 67 -0.82 -0.82 -0.80
N ASP A 68 -2.01 -0.91 -1.41
CA ASP A 68 -3.29 -0.76 -0.72
C ASP A 68 -3.71 -2.06 -0.01
N LEU A 69 -3.31 -3.21 -0.56
CA LEU A 69 -3.57 -4.53 -0.02
C LEU A 69 -2.38 -5.45 -0.31
N ILE A 70 -2.04 -6.31 0.65
CA ILE A 70 -0.92 -7.25 0.54
C ILE A 70 -1.43 -8.64 0.89
N TYR A 71 -1.29 -9.58 -0.04
CA TYR A 71 -1.37 -11.00 0.22
C TYR A 71 0.02 -11.59 0.41
N VAL A 72 0.16 -12.51 1.36
CA VAL A 72 1.37 -13.33 1.53
C VAL A 72 0.99 -14.76 1.22
N GLU A 73 1.57 -15.30 0.16
CA GLU A 73 1.26 -16.64 -0.33
C GLU A 73 2.47 -17.56 -0.12
N GLU A 74 2.21 -18.78 0.32
CA GLU A 74 3.21 -19.85 0.24
C GLU A 74 3.43 -20.25 -1.23
N VAL A 75 4.68 -20.49 -1.59
CA VAL A 75 5.09 -21.00 -2.91
C VAL A 75 5.89 -22.29 -2.71
N GLU A 76 6.88 -22.62 -3.54
CA GLU A 76 7.65 -23.85 -3.34
C GLU A 76 8.60 -23.76 -2.14
N TRP A 77 8.93 -24.93 -1.62
CA TRP A 77 9.98 -25.13 -0.62
C TRP A 77 9.75 -24.35 0.68
N GLY A 78 8.49 -24.09 1.05
CA GLY A 78 8.13 -23.32 2.25
C GLY A 78 8.52 -21.84 2.19
N LEU A 79 8.88 -21.34 0.99
CA LEU A 79 9.08 -19.92 0.78
C LEU A 79 7.74 -19.22 0.59
N THR A 80 7.71 -17.93 0.88
CA THR A 80 6.54 -17.09 0.58
C THR A 80 6.86 -16.05 -0.49
N ARG A 81 5.82 -15.59 -1.17
CA ARG A 81 5.84 -14.42 -2.04
C ARG A 81 4.77 -13.44 -1.61
N ILE A 82 4.93 -12.20 -2.04
CA ILE A 82 4.01 -11.12 -1.75
C ILE A 82 3.30 -10.72 -3.04
N ALA A 83 1.97 -10.78 -3.04
CA ALA A 83 1.13 -10.17 -4.06
C ALA A 83 0.66 -8.80 -3.54
N ALA A 84 1.35 -7.76 -3.97
CA ALA A 84 1.08 -6.38 -3.57
C ALA A 84 0.12 -5.73 -4.57
N MET A 85 -1.01 -5.24 -4.08
CA MET A 85 -2.08 -4.66 -4.88
C MET A 85 -2.04 -3.13 -4.79
N PHE A 86 -2.06 -2.46 -5.94
CA PHE A 86 -2.03 -1.01 -6.08
C PHE A 86 -3.28 -0.51 -6.81
N ASN A 87 -3.87 0.56 -6.29
CA ASN A 87 -5.03 1.22 -6.87
C ASN A 87 -5.04 2.73 -6.57
N THR A 88 -4.78 3.14 -5.33
CA THR A 88 -4.81 4.57 -4.94
C THR A 88 -3.58 5.31 -5.44
N LYS A 89 -2.41 4.68 -5.28
CA LYS A 89 -1.09 5.22 -5.64
C LYS A 89 -0.28 4.20 -6.43
N PHE A 90 0.30 4.65 -7.55
CA PHE A 90 1.18 3.84 -8.39
C PHE A 90 2.62 4.35 -8.27
N PRO A 91 3.54 3.59 -7.65
CA PRO A 91 4.94 3.98 -7.58
C PRO A 91 5.62 3.87 -8.96
N SER A 92 6.64 4.69 -9.20
CA SER A 92 7.45 4.63 -10.43
C SER A 92 8.40 3.43 -10.49
N VAL A 93 8.70 2.82 -9.34
CA VAL A 93 9.62 1.67 -9.22
C VAL A 93 9.02 0.66 -8.25
N VAL A 94 9.07 -0.62 -8.61
CA VAL A 94 8.61 -1.76 -7.80
C VAL A 94 9.61 -2.92 -7.86
N GLY A 95 9.56 -3.82 -6.89
CA GLY A 95 10.36 -5.05 -6.85
C GLY A 95 11.23 -5.21 -5.59
N PRO A 96 12.10 -6.23 -5.54
CA PRO A 96 12.41 -7.20 -6.61
C PRO A 96 11.20 -8.05 -7.01
N THR A 97 10.88 -8.10 -8.30
CA THR A 97 9.77 -8.91 -8.82
C THR A 97 10.15 -10.39 -8.93
N ARG A 98 9.16 -11.27 -8.80
CA ARG A 98 9.32 -12.73 -8.92
C ARG A 98 8.26 -13.32 -9.82
N SER A 99 8.37 -14.62 -10.04
CA SER A 99 7.49 -15.31 -10.96
C SER A 99 6.07 -15.40 -10.45
N ALA A 100 5.13 -15.19 -11.37
CA ALA A 100 3.70 -15.38 -11.12
C ALA A 100 3.38 -16.87 -10.88
N ARG A 101 2.23 -17.10 -10.25
CA ARG A 101 1.63 -18.41 -9.97
C ARG A 101 0.17 -18.47 -10.36
N ILE A 102 -0.32 -19.68 -10.51
CA ILE A 102 -1.73 -19.92 -10.78
C ILE A 102 -2.64 -19.35 -9.69
N SER A 103 -2.18 -19.37 -8.43
CA SER A 103 -2.88 -18.71 -7.30
C SER A 103 -3.04 -17.21 -7.48
N ASP A 104 -2.14 -16.54 -8.24
CA ASP A 104 -2.31 -15.12 -8.55
C ASP A 104 -3.56 -14.89 -9.41
N LEU A 105 -3.90 -15.83 -10.30
CA LEU A 105 -5.11 -15.73 -11.10
C LEU A 105 -6.36 -15.83 -10.23
N GLU A 106 -6.39 -16.76 -9.28
CA GLU A 106 -7.50 -16.91 -8.32
C GLU A 106 -7.71 -15.61 -7.51
N LEU A 107 -6.61 -14.96 -7.11
CA LEU A 107 -6.67 -13.65 -6.44
C LEU A 107 -7.14 -12.52 -7.38
N LEU A 108 -6.87 -12.60 -8.68
CA LEU A 108 -7.22 -11.58 -9.66
C LEU A 108 -8.65 -11.71 -10.19
N GLU A 109 -9.25 -12.90 -10.15
CA GLU A 109 -10.60 -13.19 -10.65
C GLU A 109 -11.71 -12.36 -9.99
N GLN A 110 -11.48 -11.85 -8.79
CA GLN A 110 -12.42 -10.95 -8.09
C GLN A 110 -12.51 -9.54 -8.73
N PHE A 111 -11.61 -9.19 -9.66
CA PHE A 111 -11.56 -7.88 -10.29
C PHE A 111 -11.89 -7.96 -11.78
N THR A 112 -12.58 -6.93 -12.31
CA THR A 112 -13.08 -6.96 -13.69
C THR A 112 -11.97 -6.86 -14.74
N LYS A 113 -10.95 -6.02 -14.51
CA LYS A 113 -9.83 -5.78 -15.46
C LYS A 113 -8.53 -5.48 -14.71
N PRO A 114 -7.98 -6.43 -13.95
CA PRO A 114 -6.77 -6.17 -13.20
C PRO A 114 -5.52 -6.30 -14.08
N GLY A 115 -4.44 -5.61 -13.70
CA GLY A 115 -3.10 -5.80 -14.25
C GLY A 115 -2.25 -6.68 -13.35
N LEU A 116 -1.27 -7.38 -13.93
CA LEU A 116 -0.29 -8.19 -13.20
C LEU A 116 1.13 -7.88 -13.70
N ALA A 117 2.02 -7.47 -12.80
CA ALA A 117 3.43 -7.23 -13.06
C ALA A 117 4.31 -8.27 -12.34
N TYR A 118 5.14 -8.97 -13.09
CA TYR A 118 5.88 -10.14 -12.61
C TYR A 118 7.14 -10.40 -13.47
N SER A 119 7.98 -11.34 -13.04
CA SER A 119 9.17 -11.77 -13.81
C SER A 119 9.21 -13.30 -13.92
N GLY A 120 8.77 -13.82 -15.07
CA GLY A 120 8.58 -15.26 -15.34
C GLY A 120 7.28 -15.81 -14.75
N ALA A 121 6.82 -16.96 -15.23
CA ALA A 121 5.65 -17.64 -14.67
C ALA A 121 5.90 -19.15 -14.74
N ASN A 122 5.22 -19.91 -13.89
CA ASN A 122 5.10 -21.35 -14.13
C ASN A 122 4.14 -21.59 -15.31
N ASP A 123 4.34 -22.70 -16.03
CA ASP A 123 3.38 -23.13 -17.03
C ASP A 123 2.04 -23.53 -16.38
N VAL A 124 0.98 -23.35 -17.15
CA VAL A 124 -0.38 -23.72 -16.79
C VAL A 124 -0.70 -25.06 -17.47
N LEU A 125 0.03 -26.13 -17.13
CA LEU A 125 -0.24 -27.51 -17.55
C LEU A 125 0.26 -28.51 -16.50
#